data_AF-A0A7S2E5J8-F1
#
_entry.id   AF-A0A7S2E5J8-F1
#
_cell.length_a   1.000
_cell.length_b   1.000
_cell.length_c   1.000
_cell.angle_alpha   90.00
_cell.angle_beta   90.00
_cell.angle_gamma   90.00
#
_symmetry.space_group_name_H-M   'P 1'
#
loop_
_entity.id
_entity.type
_entity.pdbx_description
1 polymer ?
#
loop_
_entity_poly.entity_id
_entity_poly.type
_entity_poly.pdbx_seq_one_letter_code
_entity_poly.pdbx_strand_id
1 'polypeptide(L)'
;QNYWLSNRLIEKEMIRIYGNHSNPVRTMHWLHSEVVQWTLIALLLCDTLFVIFELFIESEYPACNIVMRDAISCCAADSASGEGSLDHVSHAMNCETGFLPSAGRAGCDEHKHAWTHVLHEMLTALSVFILGIFQAELIALIAALGRFFFRSKLYILDFLIITFSFGIHIYIYLIEWIEWVSPVDTDRLKDLQSLILLARAWRVVRVAHSIAASMQEMVAKSHHEIHADVEQLRKALHTLELEVEEKANFEIDDELKGPYEVIESIEKKLNI
;
A
#
# COMPACT_ATOMS: atom_id res chain seq x y z
N GLN A 1 -18.48 8.61 -4.46
CA GLN A 1 -19.41 7.82 -5.30
C GLN A 1 -19.16 7.94 -6.81
N ASN A 2 -18.59 9.04 -7.34
CA ASN A 2 -18.39 9.21 -8.80
C ASN A 2 -17.13 8.59 -9.43
N TYR A 3 -16.18 8.08 -8.65
CA TYR A 3 -14.92 7.55 -9.20
C TYR A 3 -15.05 6.14 -9.80
N TRP A 4 -16.02 5.35 -9.32
CA TRP A 4 -16.16 3.95 -9.72
C TRP A 4 -16.76 3.77 -11.13
N LEU A 5 -17.77 4.59 -11.45
CA LEU A 5 -18.25 4.79 -12.82
C LEU A 5 -17.10 5.15 -13.76
N SER A 6 -16.11 5.90 -13.27
CA SER A 6 -15.00 6.39 -14.10
C SER A 6 -14.16 5.27 -14.68
N ASN A 7 -13.79 4.21 -13.95
CA ASN A 7 -12.86 3.20 -14.51
C ASN A 7 -13.50 2.34 -15.61
N ARG A 8 -14.73 1.85 -15.42
CA ARG A 8 -15.47 1.15 -16.48
C ARG A 8 -15.88 2.08 -17.63
N LEU A 9 -16.20 3.34 -17.35
CA LEU A 9 -16.40 4.34 -18.41
C LEU A 9 -15.11 4.58 -19.17
N ILE A 10 -13.97 4.69 -18.50
CA ILE A 10 -12.66 4.86 -19.13
C ILE A 10 -12.32 3.66 -20.01
N GLU A 11 -12.56 2.43 -19.54
CA GLU A 11 -12.35 1.22 -20.35
C GLU A 11 -13.25 1.21 -21.59
N LYS A 12 -14.56 1.45 -21.43
CA LYS A 12 -15.50 1.52 -22.55
C LYS A 12 -15.15 2.65 -23.53
N GLU A 13 -14.73 3.81 -23.02
CA GLU A 13 -14.34 4.95 -23.84
C GLU A 13 -13.00 4.69 -24.53
N MET A 14 -12.05 4.01 -23.88
CA MET A 14 -10.80 3.57 -24.50
C MET A 14 -11.05 2.56 -25.62
N ILE A 15 -11.90 1.56 -25.39
CA ILE A 15 -12.29 0.59 -26.43
C ILE A 15 -12.99 1.33 -27.59
N ARG A 16 -13.82 2.33 -27.30
CA ARG A 16 -14.49 3.15 -28.32
C ARG A 16 -13.49 3.98 -29.15
N ILE A 17 -12.49 4.58 -28.51
CA ILE A 17 -11.54 5.50 -29.18
C ILE A 17 -10.42 4.75 -29.91
N TYR A 18 -9.82 3.76 -29.27
CA TYR A 18 -8.61 3.09 -29.77
C TYR A 18 -8.90 1.76 -30.47
N GLY A 19 -10.08 1.18 -30.26
CA GLY A 19 -10.44 -0.13 -30.79
C GLY A 19 -9.87 -1.28 -29.97
N ASN A 20 -10.52 -2.44 -30.08
CA ASN A 20 -10.28 -3.62 -29.24
C ASN A 20 -8.88 -4.26 -29.42
N HIS A 21 -8.19 -3.95 -30.53
CA HIS A 21 -6.88 -4.53 -30.86
C HIS A 21 -5.71 -3.56 -30.69
N SER A 22 -5.94 -2.40 -30.07
CA SER A 22 -4.88 -1.43 -29.86
C SER A 22 -3.91 -1.87 -28.74
N ASN A 23 -2.62 -1.55 -28.91
CA ASN A 23 -1.60 -1.88 -27.92
C ASN A 23 -1.94 -1.40 -26.50
N PRO A 24 -2.48 -0.18 -26.26
CA PRO A 24 -2.81 0.29 -24.91
C PRO A 24 -3.81 -0.59 -24.17
N VAL A 25 -4.83 -1.10 -24.88
CA VAL A 25 -5.84 -2.01 -24.30
C VAL A 25 -5.19 -3.32 -23.85
N ARG A 26 -4.26 -3.86 -24.65
CA ARG A 26 -3.51 -5.06 -24.29
C ARG A 26 -2.61 -4.83 -23.08
N THR A 27 -1.92 -3.69 -23.01
CA THR A 27 -1.09 -3.33 -21.84
C THR A 27 -1.94 -3.19 -20.59
N MET A 28 -3.10 -2.55 -20.70
CA MET A 28 -4.05 -2.40 -19.59
C MET A 28 -4.56 -3.76 -19.09
N HIS A 29 -4.94 -4.65 -20.00
CA HIS A 29 -5.37 -6.01 -19.61
C HIS A 29 -4.23 -6.82 -18.98
N TRP A 30 -2.99 -6.63 -19.43
CA TRP A 30 -1.83 -7.27 -18.80
C TRP A 30 -1.57 -6.71 -17.40
N LEU A 31 -1.63 -5.38 -17.23
CA LEU A 31 -1.40 -4.71 -15.96
C LEU A 31 -2.48 -5.05 -14.92
N HIS A 32 -3.73 -5.23 -15.38
CA HIS A 32 -4.85 -5.69 -14.56
C HIS A 32 -4.91 -7.21 -14.36
N SER A 33 -3.92 -7.96 -14.81
CA SER A 33 -3.83 -9.38 -14.52
C SER A 33 -3.70 -9.62 -13.02
N GLU A 34 -4.47 -10.57 -12.48
CA GLU A 34 -4.46 -10.93 -11.06
C GLU A 34 -3.04 -11.28 -10.59
N VAL A 35 -2.25 -11.95 -11.43
CA VAL A 35 -0.87 -12.32 -11.11
C VAL A 35 0.01 -11.09 -10.93
N VAL A 36 -0.13 -10.09 -11.80
CA VAL A 36 0.66 -8.86 -11.72
C VAL A 36 0.26 -8.07 -10.48
N GLN A 37 -1.04 -7.94 -10.21
CA GLN A 37 -1.54 -7.26 -9.01
C GLN A 37 -1.02 -7.91 -7.72
N TRP A 38 -1.12 -9.24 -7.60
CA TRP A 38 -0.58 -9.97 -6.45
C TRP A 38 0.93 -9.82 -6.31
N THR A 39 1.67 -9.86 -7.43
CA THR A 39 3.12 -9.66 -7.43
C THR A 39 3.49 -8.27 -6.94
N LEU A 40 2.80 -7.23 -7.40
CA LEU A 40 3.03 -5.84 -6.99
C LEU A 40 2.69 -5.60 -5.52
N ILE A 41 1.59 -6.19 -5.03
CA ILE A 41 1.22 -6.14 -3.61
C ILE A 41 2.29 -6.83 -2.76
N ALA A 42 2.76 -8.01 -3.16
CA ALA A 42 3.82 -8.72 -2.46
C ALA A 42 5.14 -7.94 -2.45
N LEU A 43 5.54 -7.36 -3.59
CA LEU A 43 6.73 -6.52 -3.72
C LEU A 43 6.66 -5.30 -2.80
N LEU A 44 5.47 -4.70 -2.62
CA LEU A 44 5.26 -3.55 -1.75
C LEU A 44 5.32 -3.92 -0.26
N LEU A 45 4.73 -5.05 0.11
CA LEU A 45 4.87 -5.56 1.47
C LEU A 45 6.33 -5.85 1.80
N CYS A 46 7.06 -6.42 0.83
CA CYS A 46 8.51 -6.66 0.94
C CYS A 46 9.30 -5.34 1.08
N ASP A 47 9.02 -4.33 0.25
CA ASP A 47 9.61 -2.98 0.33
C ASP A 47 9.43 -2.39 1.73
N THR A 48 8.19 -2.41 2.23
CA THR A 48 7.84 -1.88 3.56
C THR A 48 8.60 -2.61 4.66
N LEU A 49 8.73 -3.94 4.58
CA LEU A 49 9.53 -4.72 5.53
C LEU A 49 11.01 -4.33 5.46
N PHE A 50 11.59 -4.16 4.27
CA PHE A 50 12.98 -3.71 4.13
C PHE A 50 13.22 -2.35 4.76
N VAL A 51 12.31 -1.38 4.60
CA VAL A 51 12.42 -0.08 5.29
C VAL A 51 12.43 -0.25 6.81
N ILE A 52 11.55 -1.11 7.34
CA ILE A 52 11.48 -1.35 8.79
C ILE A 52 12.80 -1.97 9.27
N PHE A 53 13.38 -2.91 8.52
CA PHE A 53 14.67 -3.50 8.83
C PHE A 53 15.81 -2.49 8.74
N GLU A 54 15.82 -1.63 7.72
CA GLU A 54 16.79 -0.54 7.55
C GLU A 54 16.75 0.41 8.76
N LEU A 55 15.56 0.88 9.15
CA LEU A 55 15.37 1.72 10.33
C LEU A 55 15.80 1.03 11.63
N PHE A 56 15.54 -0.27 11.76
CA PHE A 56 15.94 -1.04 12.92
C PHE A 56 17.47 -1.13 13.01
N ILE A 57 18.15 -1.43 11.90
CA ILE A 57 19.61 -1.49 11.84
C ILE A 57 20.22 -0.13 12.15
N GLU A 58 19.70 0.97 11.59
CA GLU A 58 20.18 2.33 11.89
C GLU A 58 19.98 2.70 13.37
N SER A 59 18.89 2.23 13.99
CA SER A 59 18.61 2.50 15.41
C SER A 59 19.52 1.73 16.37
N GLU A 60 19.83 0.47 16.05
CA GLU A 60 20.66 -0.41 16.90
C GLU A 60 22.16 -0.15 16.69
N TYR A 61 22.55 0.22 15.47
CA TYR A 61 23.93 0.47 15.07
C TYR A 61 24.06 1.89 14.49
N PRO A 62 23.90 2.95 15.32
CA PRO A 62 24.00 4.32 14.83
C PRO A 62 25.40 4.62 14.30
N ALA A 63 25.46 5.45 13.25
CA ALA A 63 26.73 5.91 12.71
C ALA A 63 27.56 6.63 13.80
N CYS A 64 28.87 6.38 13.80
CA CYS A 64 29.79 6.86 14.81
C CYS A 64 29.85 8.39 14.97
N ASN A 65 29.49 9.13 13.93
CA ASN A 65 29.39 10.59 13.95
C ASN A 65 28.30 11.11 14.90
N ILE A 66 27.25 10.32 15.19
CA ILE A 66 26.19 10.67 16.12
C ILE A 66 26.65 10.46 17.57
N VAL A 67 27.34 9.35 17.85
CA VAL A 67 27.79 8.98 19.21
C VAL A 67 28.89 9.92 19.73
N MET A 68 29.74 10.47 18.85
CA MET A 68 30.76 11.44 19.25
C MET A 68 30.18 12.71 19.91
N ARG A 69 28.91 13.06 19.62
CA ARG A 69 28.27 14.24 20.22
C ARG A 69 27.86 14.01 21.67
N ASP A 70 27.58 12.76 22.04
CA ASP A 70 27.03 12.38 23.34
C ASP A 70 28.04 11.63 24.23
N ALA A 71 29.28 11.45 23.75
CA ALA A 71 30.37 10.87 24.53
C ALA A 71 30.82 11.83 25.64
N ILE A 72 30.19 11.71 26.82
CA ILE A 72 30.59 12.41 28.04
C ILE A 72 31.80 11.69 28.64
N SER A 73 32.99 12.30 28.56
CA SER A 73 34.15 11.83 29.32
C SER A 73 33.94 12.11 30.81
N CYS A 74 33.72 11.08 31.61
CA CYS A 74 33.47 11.25 33.05
C CYS A 74 34.72 11.59 33.89
N CYS A 75 35.93 11.72 33.32
CA CYS A 75 37.15 12.07 34.06
C CYS A 75 38.15 12.92 33.24
N ALA A 76 38.92 13.75 33.94
CA ALA A 76 39.71 14.84 33.37
C ALA A 76 40.93 14.37 32.54
N ALA A 77 41.12 15.04 31.41
CA ALA A 77 42.41 15.14 30.73
C ALA A 77 43.18 16.31 31.35
N ASP A 78 43.70 16.11 32.57
CA ASP A 78 44.82 16.92 33.04
C ASP A 78 45.68 16.12 34.02
N SER A 79 46.78 15.62 33.50
CA SER A 79 48.00 15.36 34.26
C SER A 79 49.18 15.63 33.34
N ALA A 80 49.26 16.86 32.83
CA ALA A 80 50.53 17.41 32.41
C ALA A 80 51.41 17.56 33.66
N SER A 81 52.16 16.51 33.99
CA SER A 81 53.54 16.51 34.50
C SER A 81 53.80 15.29 35.39
N GLY A 82 54.69 14.41 34.94
CA GLY A 82 55.32 13.42 35.80
C GLY A 82 55.54 12.07 35.11
N GLU A 83 56.74 11.86 34.56
CA GLU A 83 57.30 10.51 34.44
C GLU A 83 57.25 9.86 35.83
N GLY A 84 56.36 8.90 36.05
CA GLY A 84 56.28 8.27 37.37
C GLY A 84 55.16 7.25 37.55
N SER A 85 55.56 5.98 37.44
CA SER A 85 54.98 4.81 38.12
C SER A 85 53.58 4.34 37.72
N LEU A 86 53.58 3.23 36.97
CA LEU A 86 52.57 2.18 37.05
C LEU A 86 52.50 1.68 38.50
N ASP A 87 51.47 2.03 39.25
CA ASP A 87 50.86 1.10 40.22
C ASP A 87 49.55 1.67 40.78
N HIS A 88 48.47 0.90 40.58
CA HIS A 88 47.25 0.87 41.41
C HIS A 88 46.59 2.21 41.78
N VAL A 89 45.88 2.84 40.84
CA VAL A 89 44.87 3.85 41.19
C VAL A 89 43.49 3.19 41.25
N SER A 90 43.04 3.01 42.49
CA SER A 90 41.69 2.56 42.84
C SER A 90 40.66 3.57 42.33
N HIS A 91 39.75 3.12 41.46
CA HIS A 91 38.63 3.91 40.95
C HIS A 91 37.55 4.09 42.04
N ALA A 92 37.73 5.05 42.94
CA ALA A 92 36.68 5.57 43.82
C ALA A 92 36.49 7.07 43.47
N MET A 93 35.46 7.36 42.66
CA MET A 93 34.18 7.96 43.10
C MET A 93 34.29 9.47 43.38
N ASN A 94 33.53 10.22 42.59
CA ASN A 94 33.22 11.66 42.66
C ASN A 94 34.14 12.60 41.87
N CYS A 95 33.91 12.70 40.54
CA CYS A 95 34.21 13.92 39.82
C CYS A 95 33.17 14.98 40.23
N GLU A 96 33.50 15.80 41.21
CA GLU A 96 32.66 16.90 41.71
C GLU A 96 32.78 18.18 40.85
N THR A 97 33.70 18.20 39.87
CA THR A 97 33.88 19.32 38.95
C THR A 97 32.96 19.22 37.74
N GLY A 98 32.24 20.30 37.46
CA GLY A 98 31.34 20.43 36.32
C GLY A 98 32.04 20.21 34.98
N PHE A 99 31.24 19.79 34.01
CA PHE A 99 31.60 19.49 32.61
C PHE A 99 32.75 20.33 32.06
N LEU A 100 33.92 19.71 31.89
CA LEU A 100 35.04 20.26 31.13
C LEU A 100 35.05 19.56 29.76
N PRO A 101 34.86 20.28 28.64
CA PRO A 101 34.98 19.69 27.32
C PRO A 101 36.41 19.20 27.11
N SER A 102 36.62 17.89 27.21
CA SER A 102 37.90 17.26 26.87
C SER A 102 38.09 17.33 25.35
N ALA A 103 39.27 17.79 24.91
CA ALA A 103 39.68 17.74 23.51
C ALA A 103 39.98 16.30 23.01
N GLY A 104 39.79 15.28 23.86
CA GLY A 104 39.93 13.88 23.48
C GLY A 104 38.87 13.49 22.46
N ARG A 105 39.33 13.17 21.24
CA ARG A 105 38.48 12.67 20.16
C ARG A 105 37.96 11.28 20.57
N ALA A 106 36.65 11.13 20.71
CA ALA A 106 36.05 9.82 20.94
C ALA A 106 36.48 8.89 19.79
N GLY A 107 37.26 7.86 20.12
CA GLY A 107 37.73 6.87 19.17
C GLY A 107 36.58 5.93 18.83
N CYS A 108 36.16 5.93 17.57
CA CYS A 108 35.24 4.94 17.06
C CYS A 108 36.01 3.80 16.42
N ASP A 109 35.73 2.56 16.83
CA ASP A 109 36.28 1.36 16.19
C ASP A 109 35.44 1.06 14.94
N GLU A 110 35.92 1.56 13.80
CA GLU A 110 35.30 1.44 12.47
C GLU A 110 35.11 -0.02 12.04
N HIS A 111 35.80 -0.98 12.67
CA HIS A 111 35.76 -2.39 12.28
C HIS A 111 34.89 -3.28 13.16
N LYS A 112 34.25 -2.75 14.20
CA LYS A 112 33.51 -3.60 15.15
C LYS A 112 32.33 -4.36 14.49
N HIS A 113 31.72 -3.78 13.47
CA HIS A 113 30.54 -4.35 12.79
C HIS A 113 30.66 -4.31 11.26
N ALA A 114 31.69 -4.95 10.69
CA ALA A 114 31.88 -4.97 9.23
C ALA A 114 30.67 -5.48 8.43
N TRP A 115 29.87 -6.40 8.99
CA TRP A 115 28.71 -6.96 8.32
C TRP A 115 27.51 -6.00 8.25
N THR A 116 27.37 -5.04 9.18
CA THR A 116 26.24 -4.11 9.18
C THR A 116 26.36 -3.12 8.02
N HIS A 117 27.59 -2.67 7.71
CA HIS A 117 27.86 -1.81 6.56
C HIS A 117 27.45 -2.48 5.24
N VAL A 118 27.87 -3.74 5.03
CA VAL A 118 27.50 -4.50 3.82
C VAL A 118 26.00 -4.71 3.74
N LEU A 119 25.35 -5.04 4.87
CA LEU A 119 23.91 -5.26 4.89
C LEU A 119 23.13 -3.97 4.59
N HIS A 120 23.55 -2.83 5.14
CA HIS A 120 22.94 -1.53 4.88
C HIS A 120 23.05 -1.18 3.40
N GLU A 121 24.23 -1.31 2.79
CA GLU A 121 24.45 -1.05 1.36
C GLU A 121 23.54 -1.92 0.48
N MET A 122 23.44 -3.22 0.80
CA MET A 122 22.58 -4.16 0.06
C MET A 122 21.09 -3.83 0.19
N LEU A 123 20.63 -3.47 1.39
CA LEU A 123 19.24 -3.08 1.64
C LEU A 123 18.88 -1.79 0.90
N THR A 124 19.77 -0.79 0.93
CA THR A 124 19.61 0.47 0.21
C THR A 124 19.55 0.23 -1.30
N ALA A 125 20.48 -0.54 -1.85
CA ALA A 125 20.49 -0.88 -3.28
C ALA A 125 19.23 -1.62 -3.71
N LEU A 126 18.76 -2.59 -2.90
CA LEU A 126 17.53 -3.34 -3.16
C LEU A 126 16.29 -2.43 -3.10
N SER A 127 16.25 -1.48 -2.16
CA SER A 127 15.17 -0.50 -2.08
C SER A 127 15.14 0.41 -3.32
N VAL A 128 16.30 0.91 -3.79
CA VAL A 128 16.40 1.67 -5.05
C VAL A 128 15.85 0.85 -6.22
N PHE A 129 16.22 -0.41 -6.29
CA PHE A 129 15.80 -1.31 -7.38
C PHE A 129 14.28 -1.51 -7.39
N ILE A 130 13.68 -1.80 -6.23
CA ILE A 130 12.22 -1.92 -6.07
C ILE A 130 11.55 -0.58 -6.41
N LEU A 131 12.14 0.55 -6.02
CA LEU A 131 11.67 1.89 -6.40
C LEU A 131 11.56 2.03 -7.92
N GLY A 132 12.59 1.58 -8.63
CA GLY A 132 12.68 1.60 -10.09
C GLY A 132 11.60 0.75 -10.75
N ILE A 133 11.31 -0.44 -10.22
CA ILE A 133 10.23 -1.30 -10.72
C ILE A 133 8.88 -0.59 -10.61
N PHE A 134 8.57 0.00 -9.46
CA PHE A 134 7.31 0.73 -9.27
C PHE A 134 7.19 1.99 -10.13
N GLN A 135 8.32 2.69 -10.36
CA GLN A 135 8.35 3.82 -11.27
C GLN A 135 8.08 3.37 -12.71
N ALA A 136 8.69 2.26 -13.15
CA ALA A 136 8.48 1.69 -14.47
C ALA A 136 7.02 1.25 -14.67
N GLU A 137 6.41 0.63 -13.65
CA GLU A 137 4.98 0.28 -13.64
C GLU A 137 4.10 1.53 -13.80
N LEU A 138 4.40 2.61 -13.07
CA LEU A 138 3.63 3.84 -13.15
C LEU A 138 3.76 4.51 -14.54
N ILE A 139 4.96 4.47 -15.13
CA ILE A 139 5.19 4.93 -16.50
C ILE A 139 4.41 4.08 -17.49
N ALA A 140 4.38 2.75 -17.32
CA ALA A 140 3.58 1.85 -18.14
C ALA A 140 2.07 2.16 -18.02
N LEU A 141 1.60 2.47 -16.82
CA LEU A 141 0.21 2.88 -16.57
C LEU A 141 -0.11 4.23 -17.24
N ILE A 142 0.81 5.21 -17.20
CA ILE A 142 0.68 6.48 -17.94
C ILE A 142 0.63 6.23 -19.45
N ALA A 143 1.51 5.36 -19.96
CA ALA A 143 1.56 5.01 -21.38
C ALA A 143 0.28 4.29 -21.83
N ALA A 144 -0.32 3.46 -20.98
CA ALA A 144 -1.56 2.75 -21.26
C ALA A 144 -2.80 3.68 -21.21
N LEU A 145 -2.90 4.55 -20.21
CA LEU A 145 -4.06 5.45 -20.03
C LEU A 145 -3.99 6.72 -20.90
N GLY A 146 -2.79 7.15 -21.30
CA GLY A 146 -2.58 8.33 -22.12
C GLY A 146 -3.19 9.60 -21.51
N ARG A 147 -4.04 10.31 -22.28
CA ARG A 147 -4.65 11.57 -21.83
C ARG A 147 -5.64 11.41 -20.67
N PHE A 148 -6.24 10.23 -20.49
CA PHE A 148 -7.18 9.99 -19.39
C PHE A 148 -6.49 10.02 -18.02
N PHE A 149 -5.18 9.73 -17.98
CA PHE A 149 -4.37 9.81 -16.77
C PHE A 149 -4.45 11.20 -16.13
N PHE A 150 -4.35 12.26 -16.93
CA PHE A 150 -4.36 13.66 -16.45
C PHE A 150 -5.71 14.14 -15.92
N ARG A 151 -6.78 13.35 -16.07
CA ARG A 151 -8.09 13.69 -15.53
C ARG A 151 -8.21 13.33 -14.04
N SER A 152 -7.41 12.37 -13.56
CA SER A 152 -7.39 11.96 -12.15
C SER A 152 -6.28 12.69 -11.40
N LYS A 153 -6.67 13.58 -10.48
CA LYS A 153 -5.70 14.36 -9.67
C LYS A 153 -4.80 13.47 -8.82
N LEU A 154 -5.30 12.34 -8.34
CA LEU A 154 -4.56 11.43 -7.48
C LEU A 154 -3.41 10.75 -8.24
N TYR A 155 -3.62 10.36 -9.49
CA TYR A 155 -2.58 9.74 -10.30
C TYR A 155 -1.45 10.72 -10.65
N ILE A 156 -1.80 11.99 -10.93
CA ILE A 156 -0.79 13.04 -11.16
C ILE A 156 0.05 13.27 -9.91
N LEU A 157 -0.60 13.35 -8.76
CA LEU A 157 0.08 13.60 -7.49
C LEU A 157 0.97 12.41 -7.11
N ASP A 158 0.51 11.18 -7.34
CA ASP A 158 1.32 9.97 -7.16
C ASP A 158 2.56 9.96 -8.07
N PHE A 159 2.38 10.26 -9.36
CA PHE A 159 3.48 10.36 -10.31
C PHE A 159 4.51 11.42 -9.91
N LEU A 160 4.05 12.58 -9.45
CA LEU A 160 4.92 13.65 -9.01
C LEU A 160 5.73 13.21 -7.79
N ILE A 161 5.06 12.72 -6.73
CA ILE A 161 5.72 12.32 -5.49
C ILE A 161 6.75 11.21 -5.74
N ILE A 162 6.38 10.17 -6.50
CA ILE A 162 7.29 9.05 -6.77
C ILE A 162 8.44 9.49 -7.66
N THR A 163 8.21 10.32 -8.68
CA THR A 163 9.29 10.80 -9.57
C THR A 163 10.28 11.69 -8.83
N PHE A 164 9.81 12.60 -7.97
CA PHE A 164 10.70 13.43 -7.14
C PHE A 164 11.47 12.58 -6.13
N SER A 165 10.80 11.65 -5.46
CA SER A 165 11.45 10.74 -4.52
C SER A 165 12.52 9.87 -5.20
N PHE A 166 12.21 9.29 -6.36
CA PHE A 166 13.15 8.51 -7.15
C PHE A 166 14.33 9.34 -7.64
N GLY A 167 14.07 10.58 -8.08
CA GLY A 167 15.13 11.51 -8.47
C GLY A 167 16.08 11.82 -7.32
N ILE A 168 15.55 12.12 -6.13
CA ILE A 168 16.37 12.36 -4.93
C ILE A 168 17.14 11.11 -4.53
N HIS A 169 16.50 9.94 -4.54
CA HIS A 169 17.14 8.69 -4.15
C HIS A 169 18.26 8.28 -5.10
N ILE A 170 18.03 8.39 -6.42
CA ILE A 170 19.07 8.21 -7.43
C ILE A 170 20.19 9.24 -7.26
N TYR A 171 19.84 10.49 -6.97
CA TYR A 171 20.85 11.54 -6.79
C TYR A 171 21.76 11.24 -5.59
N ILE A 172 21.19 10.83 -4.45
CA ILE A 172 21.97 10.42 -3.27
C ILE A 172 22.80 9.18 -3.60
N TYR A 173 22.22 8.15 -4.20
CA TYR A 173 22.94 6.94 -4.59
C TYR A 173 24.09 7.23 -5.56
N LEU A 174 23.88 8.14 -6.53
CA LEU A 174 24.93 8.58 -7.44
C LEU A 174 26.00 9.41 -6.73
N ILE A 175 25.63 10.29 -5.80
CA ILE A 175 26.60 11.03 -4.99
C ILE A 175 27.42 10.07 -4.16
N GLU A 176 26.80 9.15 -3.43
CA GLU A 176 27.50 8.18 -2.59
C GLU A 176 28.44 7.29 -3.44
N TRP A 177 27.98 6.87 -4.62
CA TRP A 177 28.80 6.16 -5.60
C TRP A 177 29.97 7.00 -6.12
N ILE A 178 29.77 8.30 -6.34
CA ILE A 178 30.83 9.25 -6.75
C ILE A 178 31.72 9.63 -5.56
N GLU A 179 31.20 9.70 -4.34
CA GLU A 179 31.89 10.11 -3.11
C GLU A 179 32.93 9.09 -2.67
N TRP A 180 32.78 7.83 -3.10
CA TRP A 180 33.87 6.86 -3.15
C TRP A 180 35.15 7.43 -3.82
N VAL A 181 35.03 8.44 -4.68
CA VAL A 181 36.14 9.18 -5.31
C VAL A 181 36.55 10.46 -4.55
N SER A 182 35.67 11.10 -3.76
CA SER A 182 36.01 12.31 -2.99
C SER A 182 35.03 12.61 -1.85
N PRO A 183 35.49 12.83 -0.61
CA PRO A 183 34.64 13.12 0.54
C PRO A 183 33.99 14.52 0.45
N VAL A 184 32.67 14.60 0.67
CA VAL A 184 31.87 15.83 0.68
C VAL A 184 31.08 15.92 2.00
N ASP A 185 30.83 17.13 2.50
CA ASP A 185 30.12 17.33 3.77
C ASP A 185 28.65 16.86 3.71
N THR A 186 28.32 15.80 4.45
CA THR A 186 27.04 15.06 4.40
C THR A 186 25.87 15.67 5.18
N ASP A 187 26.03 16.83 5.83
CA ASP A 187 25.03 17.31 6.80
C ASP A 187 23.65 17.63 6.20
N ARG A 188 23.58 17.99 4.90
CA ARG A 188 22.31 18.27 4.21
C ARG A 188 21.54 17.01 3.80
N LEU A 189 22.19 15.85 3.81
CA LEU A 189 21.59 14.59 3.37
C LEU A 189 20.60 14.03 4.41
N LYS A 190 20.79 14.38 5.69
CA LYS A 190 19.93 13.94 6.80
C LYS A 190 18.48 14.39 6.63
N ASP A 191 18.26 15.63 6.19
CA ASP A 191 16.90 16.14 5.96
C ASP A 191 16.21 15.43 4.78
N LEU A 192 16.97 15.08 3.74
CA LEU A 192 16.45 14.35 2.56
C LEU A 192 16.03 12.92 2.90
N GLN A 193 16.71 12.27 3.85
CA GLN A 193 16.35 10.93 4.31
C GLN A 193 14.91 10.89 4.87
N SER A 194 14.51 11.90 5.64
CA SER A 194 13.13 12.00 6.16
C SER A 194 12.08 12.10 5.05
N LEU A 195 12.40 12.82 3.96
CA LEU A 195 11.52 12.98 2.80
C LEU A 195 11.38 11.65 2.03
N ILE A 196 12.45 10.85 1.97
CA ILE A 196 12.42 9.51 1.39
C ILE A 196 11.46 8.60 2.18
N LEU A 197 11.53 8.61 3.52
CA LEU A 197 10.62 7.82 4.35
C LEU A 197 9.15 8.23 4.13
N LEU A 198 8.87 9.53 4.02
CA LEU A 198 7.52 10.03 3.71
C LEU A 198 7.03 9.55 2.34
N ALA A 199 7.91 9.62 1.32
CA ALA A 199 7.57 9.14 -0.01
C ALA A 199 7.35 7.62 -0.06
N ARG A 200 8.06 6.85 0.77
CA ARG A 200 7.81 5.41 0.94
C ARG A 200 6.45 5.16 1.61
N ALA A 201 6.11 5.92 2.66
CA ALA A 201 4.80 5.84 3.32
C ALA A 201 3.63 6.19 2.38
N TRP A 202 3.85 7.14 1.45
CA TRP A 202 2.87 7.49 0.43
C TRP A 202 2.45 6.29 -0.45
N ARG A 203 3.35 5.31 -0.67
CA ARG A 203 3.05 4.11 -1.46
C ARG A 203 1.96 3.24 -0.83
N VAL A 204 1.89 3.20 0.50
CA VAL A 204 0.82 2.51 1.23
C VAL A 204 -0.52 3.16 0.92
N VAL A 205 -0.56 4.50 0.86
CA VAL A 205 -1.76 5.25 0.47
C VAL A 205 -2.14 4.96 -0.98
N ARG A 206 -1.18 4.93 -1.91
CA ARG A 206 -1.41 4.54 -3.31
C ARG A 206 -2.02 3.14 -3.41
N VAL A 207 -1.44 2.15 -2.74
CA VAL A 207 -1.95 0.77 -2.77
C VAL A 207 -3.31 0.67 -2.12
N ALA A 208 -3.52 1.31 -0.96
CA ALA A 208 -4.83 1.36 -0.31
C ALA A 208 -5.88 1.99 -1.23
N HIS A 209 -5.52 3.04 -1.97
CA HIS A 209 -6.39 3.63 -2.98
C HIS A 209 -6.70 2.67 -4.13
N SER A 210 -5.69 1.97 -4.64
CA SER A 210 -5.83 0.96 -5.71
C SER A 210 -6.71 -0.22 -5.28
N ILE A 211 -6.51 -0.73 -4.06
CA ILE A 211 -7.32 -1.80 -3.46
C ILE A 211 -8.74 -1.31 -3.21
N ALA A 212 -8.92 -0.09 -2.68
CA ALA A 212 -10.26 0.47 -2.47
C ALA A 212 -11.02 0.61 -3.78
N ALA A 213 -10.34 0.99 -4.87
CA ALA A 213 -10.94 1.07 -6.20
C ALA A 213 -11.38 -0.30 -6.74
N SER A 214 -10.58 -1.35 -6.54
CA SER A 214 -10.90 -2.72 -6.97
C SER A 214 -11.91 -3.44 -6.06
N MET A 215 -11.87 -3.21 -4.75
CA MET A 215 -12.83 -3.78 -3.81
C MET A 215 -14.24 -3.24 -4.06
N GLN A 216 -14.37 -1.96 -4.40
CA GLN A 216 -15.65 -1.39 -4.82
C GLN A 216 -16.20 -2.09 -6.08
N GLU A 217 -15.34 -2.63 -6.95
CA GLU A 217 -15.78 -3.39 -8.12
C GLU A 217 -16.38 -4.74 -7.77
N MET A 218 -15.67 -5.50 -6.93
CA MET A 218 -16.18 -6.78 -6.46
C MET A 218 -17.49 -6.60 -5.70
N VAL A 219 -17.58 -5.59 -4.84
CA VAL A 219 -18.80 -5.29 -4.08
C VAL A 219 -19.94 -4.89 -5.01
N ALA A 220 -19.70 -4.05 -6.01
CA ALA A 220 -20.73 -3.66 -6.97
C ALA A 220 -21.23 -4.85 -7.81
N LYS A 221 -20.33 -5.74 -8.22
CA LYS A 221 -20.69 -6.97 -8.96
C LYS A 221 -21.50 -7.93 -8.09
N SER A 222 -21.02 -8.20 -6.88
CA SER A 222 -21.71 -9.06 -5.91
C SER A 222 -23.09 -8.49 -5.54
N HIS A 223 -23.19 -7.17 -5.36
CA HIS A 223 -24.48 -6.52 -5.12
C HIS A 223 -25.43 -6.69 -6.31
N HIS A 224 -24.95 -6.62 -7.56
CA HIS A 224 -25.79 -6.86 -8.73
C HIS A 224 -26.28 -8.31 -8.83
N GLU A 225 -25.41 -9.28 -8.56
CA GLU A 225 -25.76 -10.71 -8.52
C GLU A 225 -26.81 -10.98 -7.43
N ILE A 226 -26.59 -10.48 -6.21
CA ILE A 226 -27.54 -10.60 -5.09
C ILE A 226 -28.89 -9.95 -5.44
N HIS A 227 -28.90 -8.77 -6.07
CA HIS A 227 -30.15 -8.13 -6.50
C HIS A 227 -30.87 -8.93 -7.60
N ALA A 228 -30.13 -9.55 -8.51
CA ALA A 228 -30.72 -10.41 -9.54
C ALA A 228 -31.35 -11.67 -8.93
N ASP A 229 -30.68 -12.28 -7.95
CA ASP A 229 -31.19 -13.45 -7.23
C ASP A 229 -32.41 -13.11 -6.39
N VAL A 230 -32.40 -11.96 -5.68
CA VAL A 230 -33.56 -11.45 -4.92
C VAL A 230 -34.76 -11.21 -5.83
N GLU A 231 -34.55 -10.66 -7.02
CA GLU A 231 -35.62 -10.42 -7.99
C GLU A 231 -36.18 -11.73 -8.56
N GLN A 232 -35.32 -12.74 -8.82
CA GLN A 232 -35.77 -14.07 -9.24
C GLN A 232 -36.58 -14.77 -8.14
N LEU A 233 -36.11 -14.70 -6.89
CA LEU A 233 -36.82 -15.28 -5.74
C LEU A 233 -38.17 -14.60 -5.54
N ARG A 234 -38.23 -13.27 -5.68
CA ARG A 234 -39.47 -12.49 -5.59
C ARG A 234 -40.48 -12.87 -6.68
N LYS A 235 -40.02 -13.11 -7.91
CA LYS A 235 -40.87 -13.61 -9.00
C LYS A 235 -41.40 -15.01 -8.73
N ALA A 236 -40.53 -15.92 -8.26
CA ALA A 236 -40.95 -17.28 -7.92
C ALA A 236 -42.00 -17.30 -6.79
N LEU A 237 -41.84 -16.44 -5.79
CA LEU A 237 -42.79 -16.32 -4.68
C LEU A 237 -44.14 -15.76 -5.15
N HIS A 238 -44.13 -14.74 -6.02
CA HIS A 238 -45.35 -14.22 -6.64
C HIS A 238 -46.06 -15.25 -7.54
N THR A 239 -45.31 -16.10 -8.25
CA THR A 239 -45.90 -17.19 -9.04
C THR A 239 -46.57 -18.23 -8.14
N LEU A 240 -45.91 -18.62 -7.04
CA LEU A 240 -46.48 -19.55 -6.06
C LEU A 240 -47.73 -18.98 -5.36
N GLU A 241 -47.76 -17.68 -5.03
CA GLU A 241 -48.95 -17.02 -4.46
C GLU A 241 -50.15 -17.10 -5.42
N LEU A 242 -49.95 -16.83 -6.71
CA LEU A 242 -51.00 -16.93 -7.72
C LEU A 242 -51.51 -18.38 -7.89
N GLU A 243 -50.62 -19.37 -7.88
CA GLU A 243 -51.02 -20.79 -7.95
C GLU A 243 -51.82 -21.24 -6.73
N VAL A 244 -51.50 -20.74 -5.54
CA VAL A 244 -52.26 -21.01 -4.31
C VAL A 244 -53.64 -20.36 -4.37
N GLU A 245 -53.74 -19.11 -4.84
CA GLU A 245 -55.01 -18.39 -4.99
C GLU A 245 -55.92 -19.05 -6.04
N GLU A 246 -55.37 -19.49 -7.17
CA GLU A 246 -56.11 -20.23 -8.20
C GLU A 246 -56.67 -21.56 -7.67
N LYS A 247 -55.85 -22.33 -6.93
CA LYS A 247 -56.30 -23.58 -6.29
C LYS A 247 -57.39 -23.34 -5.25
N ALA A 248 -57.25 -22.31 -4.42
CA ALA A 248 -58.27 -21.96 -3.43
C ALA A 248 -59.60 -21.56 -4.09
N ASN A 249 -59.55 -20.77 -5.17
CA ASN A 249 -60.77 -20.40 -5.93
C ASN A 249 -61.42 -21.62 -6.59
N PHE A 250 -60.63 -22.57 -7.10
CA PHE A 250 -61.16 -23.80 -7.69
C PHE A 250 -61.84 -24.72 -6.66
N GLU A 251 -61.28 -24.86 -5.45
CA GLU A 251 -61.91 -25.62 -4.36
C GLU A 251 -63.24 -25.00 -3.91
N ILE A 252 -63.31 -23.66 -3.83
CA ILE A 252 -64.56 -22.95 -3.50
C ILE A 252 -65.64 -23.19 -4.57
N ASP A 253 -65.27 -23.15 -5.86
CA ASP A 253 -66.21 -23.40 -6.95
C ASP A 253 -66.73 -24.85 -6.95
N ASP A 254 -65.89 -25.84 -6.61
CA ASP A 254 -66.29 -27.24 -6.52
C ASP A 254 -67.20 -27.49 -5.29
N GLU A 255 -66.89 -26.87 -4.15
CA GLU A 255 -67.76 -26.89 -2.97
C GLU A 255 -69.12 -26.21 -3.21
N LEU A 256 -69.18 -25.14 -4.02
CA LEU A 256 -70.46 -24.47 -4.36
C LEU A 256 -71.30 -25.24 -5.39
N LYS A 257 -70.68 -26.03 -6.27
CA LYS A 257 -71.40 -26.81 -7.30
C LYS A 257 -72.30 -27.88 -6.72
N GLY A 258 -71.83 -28.60 -5.71
CA GLY A 258 -72.60 -29.65 -5.03
C GLY A 258 -73.98 -29.19 -4.53
N PRO A 259 -74.08 -28.11 -3.73
CA PRO A 259 -75.37 -27.57 -3.28
C PRO A 259 -76.23 -27.03 -4.43
N TYR A 260 -75.65 -26.40 -5.45
CA TYR A 260 -76.43 -25.88 -6.59
C TYR A 260 -77.10 -26.98 -7.42
N GLU A 261 -76.41 -28.08 -7.71
CA GLU A 261 -77.02 -29.22 -8.41
C GLU A 261 -78.15 -29.87 -7.61
N VAL A 262 -78.02 -29.91 -6.27
CA VAL A 262 -79.08 -30.39 -5.38
C VAL A 262 -80.29 -29.46 -5.41
N ILE A 263 -80.08 -28.14 -5.36
CA ILE A 263 -81.15 -27.14 -5.46
C ILE A 263 -81.86 -27.24 -6.82
N GLU A 264 -81.12 -27.32 -7.94
CA GLU A 264 -81.71 -27.47 -9.27
C GLU A 264 -82.49 -28.80 -9.42
N SER A 265 -81.97 -29.89 -8.85
CA SER A 265 -82.67 -31.18 -8.83
C SER A 265 -83.98 -31.12 -8.05
N ILE A 266 -83.99 -30.40 -6.91
CA ILE A 266 -85.19 -30.16 -6.10
C ILE A 266 -86.20 -29.30 -6.88
N GLU A 267 -85.75 -28.24 -7.53
CA GLU A 267 -86.59 -27.33 -8.32
C GLU A 267 -87.25 -28.05 -9.51
N LYS A 268 -86.49 -28.86 -10.27
CA LYS A 268 -87.03 -29.73 -11.33
C LYS A 268 -88.03 -30.77 -10.83
N LYS A 269 -87.85 -31.30 -9.62
CA LYS A 269 -88.80 -32.25 -9.02
C LYS A 269 -90.07 -31.56 -8.51
N LEU A 270 -89.97 -30.31 -8.10
CA LEU A 270 -91.10 -29.55 -7.56
C LEU A 270 -92.05 -29.05 -8.64
N ASN A 271 -91.59 -28.87 -9.89
CA ASN A 271 -92.36 -28.54 -11.10
C ASN A 271 -93.85 -28.18 -10.85
N ILE A 272 -94.03 -27.03 -10.21
CA ILE A 272 -95.23 -26.20 -10.19
C ILE A 272 -95.06 -25.20 -11.32
#